data_AF-A0A9D5JVD8-F1
#
_entry.id   AF-A0A9D5JVD8-F1
#
_cell.length_a   1.000
_cell.length_b   1.000
_cell.length_c   1.000
_cell.angle_alpha   90.00
_cell.angle_beta   90.00
_cell.angle_gamma   90.00
#
_symmetry.space_group_name_H-M   'P 1'
#
loop_
_entity.id
_entity.type
_entity.pdbx_description
1 polymer ?
#
loop_
_entity_poly.entity_id
_entity_poly.type
_entity_poly.pdbx_seq_one_letter_code
_entity_poly.pdbx_strand_id
1 'polypeptide(L)'
;MQIFQTLMRRFLRRMVLGVLTYFLIVSPMNVSESQTYQEITPTDAYYVAQSIEQALVQMYGLSRELFEKPYISQNLRPRNVYQKALAVLKEFQTLHPDAIDPVQLAEARNLDINTATLKEVYQLLSLMQKYLDARVVLENDLREQEPQTPSDVYHMLRQVSWRHYQIAQKQEIPTDWATPARVYEATVMNILPAVQAIAEDAEISYDDYAFPKQPVSGLIPRYIYKLLSQVYRNIAAYAQQQGDYDPIVLRQVTECDEISPADVFDLVQVITAELKAEIGEKTLMPDTAARYARWKEEHENVVPGHVFRLMQYNYILTKKILKK
;
A
#
# COMPACT_ATOMS: atom_id res chain seq x y z
N MET A 1 -39.68 -59.62 -27.63
CA MET A 1 -38.81 -58.58 -28.22
C MET A 1 -39.56 -57.29 -28.62
N GLN A 2 -40.75 -57.37 -29.23
CA GLN A 2 -41.52 -56.17 -29.63
C GLN A 2 -41.94 -55.25 -28.45
N ILE A 3 -42.30 -55.81 -27.29
CA ILE A 3 -42.73 -55.03 -26.11
C ILE A 3 -41.63 -54.09 -25.60
N PHE A 4 -40.37 -54.53 -25.66
CA PHE A 4 -39.23 -53.74 -25.21
C PHE A 4 -38.96 -52.54 -26.13
N GLN A 5 -39.11 -52.72 -27.45
CA GLN A 5 -38.98 -51.62 -28.41
C GLN A 5 -40.10 -50.58 -28.24
N THR A 6 -41.32 -51.00 -27.90
CA THR A 6 -42.44 -50.08 -27.65
C THR A 6 -42.24 -49.27 -26.36
N LEU A 7 -41.73 -49.90 -25.30
CA LEU A 7 -41.41 -49.23 -24.03
C LEU A 7 -40.25 -48.25 -24.20
N MET A 8 -39.19 -48.63 -24.90
CA MET A 8 -38.03 -47.78 -25.14
C MET A 8 -38.38 -46.54 -25.98
N ARG A 9 -39.24 -46.68 -27.00
CA ARG A 9 -39.74 -45.52 -27.78
C ARG A 9 -40.60 -44.57 -26.96
N ARG A 10 -41.43 -45.08 -26.03
CA ARG A 10 -42.23 -44.24 -25.13
C ARG A 10 -41.34 -43.52 -24.10
N PHE A 11 -40.31 -44.19 -23.60
CA PHE A 11 -39.32 -43.59 -22.70
C PHE A 11 -38.53 -42.46 -23.39
N LEU A 12 -37.98 -42.72 -24.58
CA LEU A 12 -37.25 -41.71 -25.35
C LEU A 12 -38.13 -40.50 -25.72
N ARG A 13 -39.41 -40.70 -26.10
CA ARG A 13 -40.32 -39.58 -26.37
C ARG A 13 -40.58 -38.73 -25.13
N ARG A 14 -40.76 -39.35 -23.95
CA ARG A 14 -40.96 -38.61 -22.69
C ARG A 14 -39.69 -37.88 -22.26
N MET A 15 -38.52 -38.48 -22.47
CA MET A 15 -37.25 -37.87 -22.13
C MET A 15 -36.93 -36.67 -23.04
N VAL A 16 -37.16 -36.79 -24.36
CA VAL A 16 -36.98 -35.69 -25.31
C VAL A 16 -37.95 -34.55 -25.04
N LEU A 17 -39.21 -34.86 -24.69
CA LEU A 17 -40.18 -33.84 -24.30
C LEU A 17 -39.75 -33.15 -22.99
N GLY A 18 -39.27 -33.90 -21.99
CA GLY A 18 -38.76 -33.34 -20.74
C GLY A 18 -37.55 -32.42 -20.94
N VAL A 19 -36.59 -32.82 -21.77
CA VAL A 19 -35.41 -32.01 -22.09
C VAL A 19 -35.78 -30.75 -22.87
N LEU A 20 -36.68 -30.84 -23.85
CA LEU A 20 -37.17 -29.67 -24.59
C LEU A 20 -37.98 -28.72 -23.70
N THR A 21 -38.79 -29.24 -22.77
CA THR A 21 -39.55 -28.40 -21.83
C THR A 21 -38.61 -27.72 -20.82
N TYR A 22 -37.56 -28.42 -20.37
CA TYR A 22 -36.51 -27.84 -19.52
C TYR A 22 -35.78 -26.71 -20.26
N PHE A 23 -35.36 -26.91 -21.51
CA PHE A 23 -34.69 -25.85 -22.29
C PHE A 23 -35.58 -24.66 -22.65
N LEU A 24 -36.91 -24.85 -22.75
CA LEU A 24 -37.88 -23.77 -22.97
C LEU A 24 -38.24 -23.02 -21.68
N ILE A 25 -38.15 -23.65 -20.51
CA ILE A 25 -38.30 -22.97 -19.21
C ILE A 25 -36.99 -22.29 -18.78
N VAL A 26 -35.84 -22.81 -19.23
CA VAL A 26 -34.50 -22.36 -18.80
C VAL A 26 -33.79 -21.47 -19.86
N SER A 27 -34.42 -21.21 -21.01
CA SER A 27 -33.99 -20.12 -21.89
C SER A 27 -34.36 -18.76 -21.28
N PRO A 28 -33.51 -17.74 -21.49
CA PRO A 28 -33.11 -16.82 -20.45
C PRO A 28 -34.30 -16.00 -19.98
N MET A 29 -34.59 -16.09 -18.69
CA MET A 29 -35.07 -14.90 -18.00
C MET A 29 -34.09 -13.80 -18.38
N ASN A 30 -34.60 -12.80 -19.09
CA ASN A 30 -34.00 -11.49 -19.17
C ASN A 30 -33.86 -11.01 -17.73
N VAL A 31 -32.76 -11.41 -17.09
CA VAL A 31 -32.20 -10.67 -15.98
C VAL A 31 -31.79 -9.38 -16.63
N SER A 32 -32.70 -8.42 -16.56
CA SER A 32 -32.33 -7.02 -16.58
C SER A 32 -31.31 -6.87 -15.47
N GLU A 33 -30.02 -6.93 -15.84
CA GLU A 33 -28.89 -6.59 -14.99
C GLU A 33 -28.99 -5.09 -14.65
N SER A 34 -29.95 -4.75 -13.81
CA SER A 34 -29.68 -3.80 -12.75
C SER A 34 -29.05 -4.60 -11.61
N GLN A 35 -27.83 -5.11 -11.84
CA GLN A 35 -26.94 -5.30 -10.72
C GLN A 35 -26.73 -3.88 -10.18
N THR A 36 -27.48 -3.53 -9.14
CA THR A 36 -27.11 -2.45 -8.25
C THR A 36 -25.69 -2.77 -7.82
N TYR A 37 -24.72 -2.13 -8.47
CA TYR A 37 -23.32 -2.23 -8.10
C TYR A 37 -23.26 -1.84 -6.63
N GLN A 38 -23.05 -2.83 -5.77
CA GLN A 38 -22.83 -2.58 -4.36
C GLN A 38 -21.59 -1.68 -4.28
N GLU A 39 -21.78 -0.49 -3.73
CA GLU A 39 -20.69 0.47 -3.59
C GLU A 39 -19.63 -0.14 -2.69
N ILE A 40 -18.43 -0.33 -3.23
CA ILE A 40 -17.30 -0.89 -2.49
C ILE A 40 -16.82 0.21 -1.54
N THR A 41 -16.74 -0.14 -0.25
CA THR A 41 -16.39 0.74 0.86
C THR A 41 -14.99 0.42 1.40
N PRO A 42 -14.36 1.34 2.17
CA PRO A 42 -13.05 1.08 2.76
C PRO A 42 -13.06 -0.17 3.65
N THR A 43 -14.20 -0.45 4.28
CA THR A 43 -14.52 -1.69 4.98
C THR A 43 -14.24 -2.93 4.16
N ASP A 44 -14.73 -2.97 2.92
CA ASP A 44 -14.58 -4.14 2.06
C ASP A 44 -13.10 -4.38 1.77
N ALA A 45 -12.35 -3.32 1.44
CA ALA A 45 -10.90 -3.39 1.23
C ALA A 45 -10.13 -3.80 2.51
N TYR A 46 -10.58 -3.36 3.68
CA TYR A 46 -10.01 -3.74 4.97
C TYR A 46 -10.11 -5.25 5.18
N TYR A 47 -11.30 -5.82 5.02
CA TYR A 47 -11.51 -7.24 5.31
C TYR A 47 -10.78 -8.15 4.33
N VAL A 48 -10.69 -7.74 3.06
CA VAL A 48 -9.83 -8.43 2.10
C VAL A 48 -8.36 -8.36 2.53
N ALA A 49 -7.85 -7.17 2.90
CA ALA A 49 -6.47 -7.06 3.38
C ALA A 49 -6.21 -7.89 4.66
N GLN A 50 -7.19 -7.96 5.57
CA GLN A 50 -7.12 -8.77 6.78
C GLN A 50 -7.09 -10.27 6.49
N SER A 51 -7.91 -10.73 5.55
CA SER A 51 -7.90 -12.13 5.12
C SER A 51 -6.55 -12.52 4.50
N ILE A 52 -5.95 -11.63 3.70
CA ILE A 52 -4.60 -11.79 3.13
C ILE A 52 -3.57 -11.93 4.26
N GLU A 53 -3.61 -11.05 5.26
CA GLU A 53 -2.71 -11.11 6.42
C GLU A 53 -2.80 -12.48 7.12
N GLN A 54 -4.02 -12.94 7.41
CA GLN A 54 -4.26 -14.21 8.09
C GLN A 54 -3.76 -15.40 7.27
N ALA A 55 -4.02 -15.40 5.96
CA ALA A 55 -3.57 -16.44 5.05
C ALA A 55 -2.04 -16.50 4.95
N LEU A 56 -1.35 -15.35 4.88
CA LEU A 56 0.12 -15.30 4.88
C LEU A 56 0.72 -15.88 6.17
N VAL A 57 0.12 -15.57 7.32
CA VAL A 57 0.56 -16.11 8.61
C VAL A 57 0.45 -17.63 8.64
N GLN A 58 -0.68 -18.17 8.16
CA GLN A 58 -0.95 -19.61 8.13
C GLN A 58 -0.05 -20.33 7.14
N MET A 59 0.06 -19.82 5.90
CA MET A 59 0.78 -20.47 4.81
C MET A 59 2.28 -20.60 5.08
N TYR A 60 2.88 -19.62 5.74
CA TYR A 60 4.33 -19.54 5.93
C TYR A 60 4.82 -19.82 7.35
N GLY A 61 3.92 -20.25 8.24
CA GLY A 61 4.25 -20.48 9.65
C GLY A 61 4.96 -19.26 10.25
N LEU A 62 4.52 -18.06 9.88
CA LEU A 62 5.07 -16.82 10.43
C LEU A 62 4.66 -16.82 11.91
N SER A 63 5.62 -16.54 12.80
CA SER A 63 5.31 -16.52 14.23
C SER A 63 4.16 -15.53 14.47
N ARG A 64 3.10 -16.04 15.10
CA ARG A 64 2.06 -15.21 15.73
C ARG A 64 2.62 -14.67 17.04
N GLU A 65 3.60 -13.78 16.96
CA GLU A 65 3.80 -12.85 18.06
C GLU A 65 2.76 -11.74 17.94
N LEU A 66 1.97 -11.63 19.00
CA LEU A 66 0.81 -10.78 19.15
C LEU A 66 1.21 -9.31 19.03
N PHE A 67 0.51 -8.56 18.18
CA PHE A 67 0.52 -7.10 18.22
C PHE A 67 -0.90 -6.59 18.45
N GLU A 68 -1.10 -5.94 19.59
CA GLU A 68 -2.16 -4.94 19.82
C GLU A 68 -1.53 -3.72 20.50
N LYS A 69 -1.85 -2.51 20.02
CA LYS A 69 -2.10 -1.26 20.79
C LYS A 69 -2.39 -0.05 19.87
N PRO A 70 -2.99 1.05 20.38
CA PRO A 70 -4.23 1.61 19.83
C PRO A 70 -4.11 2.97 19.09
N TYR A 71 -5.21 3.26 18.39
CA TYR A 71 -5.80 4.47 17.79
C TYR A 71 -4.97 5.57 17.11
N ILE A 72 -5.35 5.84 15.85
CA ILE A 72 -5.38 7.19 15.26
C ILE A 72 -6.82 7.51 14.95
N SER A 73 -7.12 8.79 15.15
CA SER A 73 -8.28 9.54 14.69
C SER A 73 -8.63 9.38 13.20
N GLN A 74 -9.84 9.81 12.85
CA GLN A 74 -10.70 9.34 11.76
C GLN A 74 -10.40 9.87 10.34
N ASN A 75 -9.27 10.54 10.09
CA ASN A 75 -9.04 11.24 8.81
C ASN A 75 -7.85 10.65 8.03
N LEU A 76 -8.05 9.50 7.40
CA LEU A 76 -7.23 9.07 6.25
C LEU A 76 -8.05 9.14 4.96
N ARG A 77 -7.41 9.60 3.88
CA ARG A 77 -8.01 9.74 2.55
C ARG A 77 -7.84 8.46 1.71
N PRO A 78 -8.82 8.10 0.86
CA PRO A 78 -8.79 6.86 0.06
C PRO A 78 -7.53 6.66 -0.83
N ARG A 79 -6.95 7.74 -1.38
CA ARG A 79 -5.79 7.65 -2.30
C ARG A 79 -4.54 6.96 -1.73
N ASN A 80 -4.29 7.10 -0.43
CA ASN A 80 -3.08 6.54 0.22
C ASN A 80 -3.19 5.04 0.46
N VAL A 81 -4.42 4.57 0.66
CA VAL A 81 -4.73 3.14 0.70
C VAL A 81 -4.39 2.51 -0.65
N TYR A 82 -4.63 3.22 -1.75
CA TYR A 82 -4.45 2.68 -3.09
C TYR A 82 -2.99 2.53 -3.46
N GLN A 83 -2.17 3.55 -3.18
CA GLN A 83 -0.73 3.47 -3.40
C GLN A 83 -0.12 2.31 -2.59
N LYS A 84 -0.56 2.15 -1.33
CA LYS A 84 -0.07 1.05 -0.50
C LYS A 84 -0.54 -0.32 -1.00
N ALA A 85 -1.78 -0.44 -1.47
CA ALA A 85 -2.29 -1.67 -2.06
C ALA A 85 -1.51 -2.08 -3.32
N LEU A 86 -1.18 -1.13 -4.19
CA LEU A 86 -0.35 -1.36 -5.37
C LEU A 86 1.09 -1.77 -5.00
N ALA A 87 1.66 -1.20 -3.94
CA ALA A 87 2.96 -1.60 -3.44
C ALA A 87 2.93 -3.05 -2.90
N VAL A 88 1.93 -3.36 -2.06
CA VAL A 88 1.68 -4.71 -1.54
C VAL A 88 1.48 -5.73 -2.66
N LEU A 89 0.77 -5.36 -3.73
CA LEU A 89 0.60 -6.20 -4.91
C LEU A 89 1.93 -6.49 -5.62
N LYS A 90 2.82 -5.50 -5.76
CA LYS A 90 4.15 -5.70 -6.37
C LYS A 90 5.02 -6.62 -5.52
N GLU A 91 4.97 -6.48 -4.19
CA GLU A 91 5.65 -7.39 -3.27
C GLU A 91 5.10 -8.82 -3.41
N PHE A 92 3.77 -8.96 -3.41
CA PHE A 92 3.10 -10.24 -3.60
C PHE A 92 3.52 -10.93 -4.90
N GLN A 93 3.60 -10.20 -6.01
CA GLN A 93 4.05 -10.76 -7.30
C GLN A 93 5.50 -11.18 -7.31
N THR A 94 6.34 -10.48 -6.56
CA THR A 94 7.74 -10.88 -6.43
C THR A 94 7.84 -12.23 -5.72
N LEU A 95 6.99 -12.44 -4.71
CA LEU A 95 6.91 -13.70 -3.96
C LEU A 95 6.14 -14.79 -4.71
N HIS A 96 5.21 -14.40 -5.57
CA HIS A 96 4.28 -15.29 -6.26
C HIS A 96 4.11 -14.89 -7.75
N PRO A 97 5.14 -15.08 -8.60
CA PRO A 97 5.15 -14.57 -9.97
C PRO A 97 4.04 -15.13 -10.86
N ASP A 98 3.57 -16.36 -10.59
CA ASP A 98 2.53 -17.05 -11.35
C ASP A 98 1.14 -16.93 -10.72
N ALA A 99 0.96 -16.07 -9.69
CA ALA A 99 -0.28 -16.01 -8.93
C ALA A 99 -1.42 -15.23 -9.58
N ILE A 100 -1.07 -14.22 -10.38
CA ILE A 100 -2.03 -13.29 -10.96
C ILE A 100 -1.84 -13.30 -12.46
N ASP A 101 -2.94 -13.43 -13.19
CA ASP A 101 -2.93 -13.45 -14.65
C ASP A 101 -2.29 -12.14 -15.21
N PRO A 102 -1.38 -12.23 -16.19
CA PRO A 102 -0.69 -11.06 -16.75
C PRO A 102 -1.62 -9.97 -17.30
N VAL A 103 -2.84 -10.32 -17.75
CA VAL A 103 -3.83 -9.36 -18.27
C VAL A 103 -4.44 -8.57 -17.12
N GLN A 104 -4.88 -9.25 -16.05
CA GLN A 104 -5.39 -8.61 -14.83
C GLN A 104 -4.33 -7.71 -14.17
N LEU A 105 -3.06 -8.09 -14.33
CA LEU A 105 -1.93 -7.30 -13.88
C LEU A 105 -1.64 -6.08 -14.77
N ALA A 106 -1.79 -6.19 -16.09
CA ALA A 106 -1.62 -5.04 -16.97
C ALA A 106 -2.64 -3.93 -16.64
N GLU A 107 -3.87 -4.31 -16.31
CA GLU A 107 -4.91 -3.39 -15.83
C GLU A 107 -4.51 -2.73 -14.50
N ALA A 108 -3.98 -3.49 -13.55
CA ALA A 108 -3.47 -2.98 -12.27
C ALA A 108 -2.32 -1.97 -12.42
N ARG A 109 -1.42 -2.19 -13.38
CA ARG A 109 -0.22 -1.37 -13.60
C ARG A 109 -0.52 -0.03 -14.28
N ASN A 110 -1.66 0.06 -14.96
CA ASN A 110 -2.11 1.28 -15.64
C ASN A 110 -2.98 2.18 -14.74
N LEU A 111 -3.19 1.81 -13.48
CA LEU A 111 -3.90 2.64 -12.51
C LEU A 111 -3.10 3.91 -12.22
N ASP A 112 -3.67 5.06 -12.60
CA ASP A 112 -3.19 6.36 -12.14
C ASP A 112 -3.60 6.53 -10.67
N ILE A 113 -2.59 6.70 -9.81
CA ILE A 113 -2.73 6.86 -8.36
C ILE A 113 -3.64 8.06 -8.01
N ASN A 114 -3.70 9.06 -8.89
CA ASN A 114 -4.50 10.26 -8.69
C ASN A 114 -5.98 10.07 -9.06
N THR A 115 -6.31 9.05 -9.86
CA THR A 115 -7.68 8.80 -10.34
C THR A 115 -8.22 7.43 -9.94
N ALA A 116 -7.40 6.57 -9.34
CA ALA A 116 -7.79 5.24 -8.93
C ALA A 116 -9.00 5.27 -7.98
N THR A 117 -9.89 4.32 -8.17
CA THR A 117 -11.11 4.12 -7.41
C THR A 117 -10.94 3.00 -6.40
N LEU A 118 -11.76 3.04 -5.35
CA LEU A 118 -11.78 2.02 -4.31
C LEU A 118 -12.12 0.64 -4.86
N LYS A 119 -12.95 0.61 -5.90
CA LYS A 119 -13.31 -0.60 -6.65
C LYS A 119 -12.10 -1.26 -7.27
N GLU A 120 -11.26 -0.50 -7.96
CA GLU A 120 -10.05 -1.02 -8.59
C GLU A 120 -9.11 -1.61 -7.54
N VAL A 121 -8.96 -0.94 -6.38
CA VAL A 121 -8.11 -1.43 -5.29
C VAL A 121 -8.67 -2.70 -4.64
N TYR A 122 -9.96 -2.75 -4.39
CA TYR A 122 -10.62 -3.93 -3.86
C TYR A 122 -10.46 -5.13 -4.80
N GLN A 123 -10.56 -4.91 -6.13
CA GLN A 123 -10.33 -5.96 -7.13
C GLN A 123 -8.90 -6.51 -7.04
N LEU A 124 -7.89 -5.66 -6.88
CA LEU A 124 -6.49 -6.11 -6.74
C LEU A 124 -6.26 -6.93 -5.48
N LEU A 125 -6.79 -6.47 -4.35
CA LEU A 125 -6.69 -7.21 -3.10
C LEU A 125 -7.44 -8.54 -3.20
N SER A 126 -8.60 -8.57 -3.85
CA SER A 126 -9.39 -9.79 -4.06
C SER A 126 -8.63 -10.83 -4.91
N LEU A 127 -7.83 -10.39 -5.88
CA LEU A 127 -6.97 -11.30 -6.67
C LEU A 127 -5.91 -11.98 -5.79
N MET A 128 -5.26 -11.21 -4.92
CA MET A 128 -4.29 -11.75 -3.95
C MET A 128 -4.96 -12.72 -2.98
N GLN A 129 -6.10 -12.32 -2.40
CA GLN A 129 -6.87 -13.15 -1.48
C GLN A 129 -7.26 -14.47 -2.14
N LYS A 130 -7.85 -14.45 -3.34
CA LYS A 130 -8.27 -15.66 -4.05
C LYS A 130 -7.12 -16.66 -4.26
N TYR A 131 -5.93 -16.17 -4.60
CA TYR A 131 -4.76 -17.03 -4.75
C TYR A 131 -4.35 -17.67 -3.42
N LEU A 132 -4.34 -16.88 -2.35
CA LEU A 132 -3.98 -17.34 -1.01
C LEU A 132 -5.01 -18.35 -0.49
N ASP A 133 -6.30 -18.08 -0.63
CA ASP A 133 -7.40 -18.98 -0.25
C ASP A 133 -7.33 -20.33 -1.00
N ALA A 134 -6.93 -20.32 -2.28
CA ALA A 134 -6.77 -21.57 -3.02
C ALA A 134 -5.65 -22.48 -2.48
N ARG A 135 -4.71 -21.90 -1.72
CA ARG A 135 -3.55 -22.60 -1.12
C ARG A 135 -3.71 -22.83 0.37
N VAL A 136 -4.59 -22.09 1.03
CA VAL A 136 -4.88 -22.17 2.45
C VAL A 136 -6.30 -22.73 2.60
N VAL A 137 -6.42 -24.00 2.98
CA VAL A 137 -7.73 -24.59 3.30
C VAL A 137 -8.19 -23.96 4.61
N LEU A 138 -9.07 -22.95 4.58
CA LEU A 138 -9.67 -22.42 5.80
C LEU A 138 -11.15 -22.04 5.73
N GLU A 139 -11.81 -22.44 6.82
CA GLU A 139 -13.15 -22.06 7.26
C GLU A 139 -13.14 -20.58 7.70
N ASN A 140 -13.88 -19.73 6.99
CA ASN A 140 -14.07 -18.34 7.39
C ASN A 140 -15.29 -18.23 8.31
N ASP A 141 -15.03 -18.02 9.61
CA ASP A 141 -16.02 -17.56 10.58
C ASP A 141 -16.34 -16.08 10.27
N LEU A 142 -17.37 -15.87 9.46
CA LEU A 142 -17.94 -14.55 9.18
C LEU A 142 -18.61 -14.02 10.46
N ARG A 143 -17.85 -13.32 11.30
CA ARG A 143 -18.45 -12.48 12.35
C ARG A 143 -19.06 -11.23 11.69
N GLU A 144 -20.22 -10.82 12.19
CA GLU A 144 -20.83 -9.54 11.82
C GLU A 144 -19.84 -8.40 12.11
N GLN A 145 -19.64 -7.55 11.12
CA GLN A 145 -18.49 -6.67 10.97
C GLN A 145 -18.97 -5.22 10.78
N GLU A 146 -18.44 -4.29 11.59
CA GLU A 146 -18.70 -2.85 11.47
C GLU A 146 -17.87 -2.22 10.33
N PRO A 147 -18.35 -1.13 9.70
CA PRO A 147 -17.59 -0.46 8.65
C PRO A 147 -16.25 0.10 9.14
N GLN A 148 -15.16 -0.23 8.46
CA GLN A 148 -13.79 0.19 8.80
C GLN A 148 -13.28 1.33 7.90
N THR A 149 -12.36 2.14 8.41
CA THR A 149 -11.91 3.39 7.78
C THR A 149 -10.72 3.18 6.83
N PRO A 150 -10.41 4.14 5.92
CA PRO A 150 -9.19 4.08 5.12
C PRO A 150 -7.89 3.93 5.94
N SER A 151 -7.89 4.38 7.20
CA SER A 151 -6.76 4.18 8.11
C SER A 151 -6.53 2.74 8.47
N ASP A 152 -7.60 2.01 8.68
CA ASP A 152 -7.54 0.61 9.05
C ASP A 152 -7.03 -0.19 7.86
N VAL A 153 -7.52 0.10 6.65
CA VAL A 153 -7.02 -0.54 5.42
C VAL A 153 -5.53 -0.29 5.23
N TYR A 154 -5.08 0.96 5.38
CA TYR A 154 -3.66 1.29 5.23
C TYR A 154 -2.78 0.50 6.22
N HIS A 155 -3.18 0.44 7.50
CA HIS A 155 -2.44 -0.30 8.51
C HIS A 155 -2.42 -1.80 8.25
N MET A 156 -3.55 -2.35 7.80
CA MET A 156 -3.61 -3.75 7.42
C MET A 156 -2.68 -4.05 6.24
N LEU A 157 -2.68 -3.20 5.22
CA LEU A 157 -1.76 -3.33 4.08
C LEU A 157 -0.29 -3.17 4.48
N ARG A 158 0.01 -2.33 5.49
CA ARG A 158 1.33 -2.26 6.10
C ARG A 158 1.71 -3.59 6.78
N GLN A 159 0.79 -4.20 7.54
CA GLN A 159 1.03 -5.50 8.16
C GLN A 159 1.27 -6.59 7.12
N VAL A 160 0.46 -6.65 6.06
CA VAL A 160 0.66 -7.55 4.92
C VAL A 160 2.05 -7.37 4.31
N SER A 161 2.46 -6.13 4.05
CA SER A 161 3.78 -5.80 3.50
C SER A 161 4.95 -6.23 4.41
N TRP A 162 4.80 -6.01 5.72
CA TRP A 162 5.78 -6.50 6.68
C TRP A 162 5.87 -8.04 6.67
N ARG A 163 4.74 -8.75 6.56
CA ARG A 163 4.75 -10.22 6.41
C ARG A 163 5.44 -10.64 5.12
N HIS A 164 5.20 -9.96 4.00
CA HIS A 164 5.96 -10.20 2.76
C HIS A 164 7.46 -10.01 2.94
N TYR A 165 7.89 -8.97 3.65
CA TYR A 165 9.30 -8.74 3.97
C TYR A 165 9.89 -9.91 4.79
N GLN A 166 9.17 -10.39 5.80
CA GLN A 166 9.60 -11.56 6.59
C GLN A 166 9.69 -12.84 5.72
N ILE A 167 8.74 -13.04 4.82
CA ILE A 167 8.75 -14.17 3.88
C ILE A 167 9.95 -14.07 2.95
N ALA A 168 10.20 -12.90 2.36
CA ALA A 168 11.34 -12.65 1.49
C ALA A 168 12.67 -12.93 2.20
N GLN A 169 12.82 -12.47 3.45
CA GLN A 169 13.99 -12.77 4.27
C GLN A 169 14.17 -14.28 4.51
N LYS A 170 13.10 -14.99 4.88
CA LYS A 170 13.14 -16.45 5.10
C LYS A 170 13.48 -17.23 3.82
N GLN A 171 13.06 -16.72 2.66
CA GLN A 171 13.28 -17.34 1.35
C GLN A 171 14.54 -16.84 0.65
N GLU A 172 15.34 -15.99 1.33
CA GLU A 172 16.56 -15.37 0.78
C GLU A 172 16.30 -14.61 -0.53
N ILE A 173 15.08 -14.09 -0.71
CA ILE A 173 14.72 -13.24 -1.85
C ILE A 173 15.28 -11.83 -1.59
N PRO A 174 16.02 -11.24 -2.55
CA PRO A 174 16.56 -9.90 -2.39
C PRO A 174 15.46 -8.86 -2.07
N THR A 175 15.62 -8.15 -0.96
CA THR A 175 14.71 -7.06 -0.54
C THR A 175 15.33 -5.70 -0.82
N ASP A 176 15.85 -5.50 -2.04
CA ASP A 176 16.61 -4.30 -2.42
C ASP A 176 15.82 -3.00 -2.26
N TRP A 177 14.49 -3.11 -2.32
CA TRP A 177 13.53 -2.02 -2.12
C TRP A 177 13.44 -1.52 -0.67
N ALA A 178 13.81 -2.35 0.32
CA ALA A 178 13.77 -2.04 1.75
C ALA A 178 15.18 -1.77 2.31
N THR A 179 16.02 -1.03 1.56
CA THR A 179 17.39 -0.69 1.97
C THR A 179 17.51 0.78 2.38
N PRO A 180 18.44 1.14 3.30
CA PRO A 180 18.67 2.53 3.67
C PRO A 180 19.06 3.40 2.46
N ALA A 181 19.77 2.84 1.48
CA ALA A 181 20.09 3.52 0.21
C ALA A 181 18.83 3.95 -0.53
N ARG A 182 17.83 3.08 -0.66
CA ARG A 182 16.57 3.40 -1.35
C ARG A 182 15.72 4.39 -0.57
N VAL A 183 15.67 4.28 0.75
CA VAL A 183 14.99 5.27 1.60
C VAL A 183 15.67 6.64 1.46
N TYR A 184 17.01 6.69 1.48
CA TYR A 184 17.77 7.92 1.29
C TYR A 184 17.48 8.55 -0.07
N GLU A 185 17.62 7.78 -1.14
CA GLU A 185 17.37 8.22 -2.52
C GLU A 185 15.93 8.72 -2.69
N ALA A 186 14.93 7.97 -2.21
CA ALA A 186 13.54 8.39 -2.29
C ALA A 186 13.28 9.69 -1.50
N THR A 187 13.92 9.86 -0.35
CA THR A 187 13.81 11.10 0.44
C THR A 187 14.43 12.29 -0.30
N VAL A 188 15.64 12.12 -0.84
CA VAL A 188 16.35 13.16 -1.60
C VAL A 188 15.60 13.53 -2.88
N MET A 189 15.06 12.56 -3.60
CA MET A 189 14.42 12.83 -4.90
C MET A 189 12.98 13.33 -4.79
N ASN A 190 12.27 13.02 -3.70
CA ASN A 190 10.84 13.30 -3.62
C ASN A 190 10.44 14.22 -2.46
N ILE A 191 11.03 14.05 -1.28
CA ILE A 191 10.66 14.83 -0.09
C ILE A 191 11.47 16.14 -0.05
N LEU A 192 12.78 16.08 -0.28
CA LEU A 192 13.64 17.26 -0.20
C LEU A 192 13.22 18.39 -1.17
N PRO A 193 12.93 18.14 -2.46
CA PRO A 193 12.46 19.19 -3.38
C PRO A 193 11.16 19.84 -2.93
N ALA A 194 10.24 19.04 -2.39
CA ALA A 194 8.98 19.54 -1.87
C ALA A 194 9.20 20.44 -0.66
N VAL A 195 10.04 20.03 0.29
CA VAL A 195 10.39 20.84 1.46
C VAL A 195 11.13 22.13 1.06
N GLN A 196 12.03 22.06 0.06
CA GLN A 196 12.73 23.23 -0.46
C GLN A 196 11.76 24.23 -1.11
N ALA A 197 10.84 23.77 -1.95
CA ALA A 197 9.82 24.63 -2.56
C ALA A 197 8.97 25.34 -1.50
N ILE A 198 8.53 24.62 -0.46
CA ILE A 198 7.77 25.21 0.65
C ILE A 198 8.62 26.25 1.42
N ALA A 199 9.92 25.98 1.60
CA ALA A 199 10.81 26.93 2.26
C ALA A 199 11.00 28.21 1.45
N GLU A 200 11.10 28.11 0.12
CA GLU A 200 11.16 29.25 -0.80
C GLU A 200 9.87 30.08 -0.75
N ASP A 201 8.70 29.42 -0.81
CA ASP A 201 7.39 30.08 -0.66
C ASP A 201 7.26 30.79 0.69
N ALA A 202 7.81 30.20 1.74
CA ALA A 202 7.89 30.79 3.07
C ALA A 202 9.05 31.79 3.23
N GLU A 203 9.78 32.15 2.17
CA GLU A 203 10.98 33.02 2.16
C GLU A 203 12.00 32.68 3.27
N ILE A 204 12.17 31.39 3.57
CA ILE A 204 13.14 30.91 4.55
C ILE A 204 14.42 30.54 3.83
N SER A 205 15.47 31.31 4.12
CA SER A 205 16.82 30.95 3.72
C SER A 205 17.23 29.63 4.38
N TYR A 206 17.66 28.69 3.55
CA TYR A 206 18.13 27.38 3.95
C TYR A 206 19.61 27.23 3.64
N ASP A 207 20.44 27.15 4.68
CA ASP A 207 21.84 26.79 4.53
C ASP A 207 21.98 25.28 4.26
N ASP A 208 22.76 24.99 3.24
CA ASP A 208 22.70 23.79 2.44
C ASP A 208 23.28 22.54 3.13
N TYR A 209 22.49 21.85 3.96
CA TYR A 209 22.93 20.66 4.73
C TYR A 209 22.33 19.32 4.27
N ALA A 210 21.88 19.21 3.02
CA ALA A 210 21.20 18.02 2.51
C ALA A 210 22.06 16.72 2.45
N PHE A 211 23.37 16.78 2.67
CA PHE A 211 24.27 15.64 2.48
C PHE A 211 25.27 15.50 3.64
N PRO A 212 24.96 14.71 4.69
CA PRO A 212 25.83 14.57 5.84
C PRO A 212 27.12 13.82 5.49
N LYS A 213 28.28 14.37 5.91
CA LYS A 213 29.60 13.74 5.73
C LYS A 213 29.80 12.47 6.56
N GLN A 214 29.05 12.31 7.64
CA GLN A 214 29.16 11.17 8.55
C GLN A 214 27.78 10.69 9.01
N PRO A 215 27.54 9.37 9.03
CA PRO A 215 26.31 8.81 9.54
C PRO A 215 26.24 8.92 11.08
N VAL A 216 25.03 8.89 11.62
CA VAL A 216 24.84 8.67 13.06
C VAL A 216 24.90 7.17 13.35
N SER A 217 25.68 6.75 14.35
CA SER A 217 25.84 5.34 14.72
C SER A 217 24.68 4.81 15.57
N GLY A 218 24.42 3.51 15.51
CA GLY A 218 23.39 2.85 16.34
C GLY A 218 21.94 3.16 15.95
N LEU A 219 21.71 3.71 14.74
CA LEU A 219 20.37 4.08 14.29
C LEU A 219 19.59 2.87 13.79
N ILE A 220 18.39 2.73 14.32
CA ILE A 220 17.39 1.74 13.89
C ILE A 220 16.25 2.42 13.10
N PRO A 221 15.52 1.68 12.23
CA PRO A 221 14.49 2.25 11.35
C PRO A 221 13.42 3.08 12.07
N ARG A 222 13.07 2.68 13.31
CA ARG A 222 12.12 3.39 14.16
C ARG A 222 12.43 4.88 14.33
N TYR A 223 13.69 5.26 14.52
CA TYR A 223 14.06 6.66 14.72
C TYR A 223 13.87 7.48 13.45
N ILE A 224 14.14 6.88 12.30
CA ILE A 224 13.94 7.49 10.99
C ILE A 224 12.44 7.67 10.74
N TYR A 225 11.63 6.64 11.00
CA TYR A 225 10.18 6.69 10.85
C TYR A 225 9.58 7.83 11.69
N LYS A 226 9.93 7.89 12.99
CA LYS A 226 9.48 8.97 13.88
C LYS A 226 9.77 10.36 13.30
N LEU A 227 10.96 10.53 12.75
CA LEU A 227 11.40 11.82 12.21
C LEU A 227 10.70 12.17 10.88
N LEU A 228 10.51 11.19 10.00
CA LEU A 228 9.67 11.31 8.80
C LEU A 228 8.24 11.73 9.15
N SER A 229 7.63 11.10 10.15
CA SER A 229 6.29 11.49 10.60
C SER A 229 6.24 12.93 11.10
N GLN A 230 7.28 13.42 11.77
CA GLN A 230 7.35 14.81 12.22
C GLN A 230 7.56 15.80 11.07
N VAL A 231 8.40 15.46 10.09
CA VAL A 231 8.56 16.26 8.86
C VAL A 231 7.23 16.41 8.15
N TYR A 232 6.53 15.30 7.94
CA TYR A 232 5.21 15.32 7.32
C TYR A 232 4.22 16.18 8.11
N ARG A 233 4.13 16.01 9.44
CA ARG A 233 3.25 16.83 10.29
C ARG A 233 3.54 18.32 10.14
N ASN A 234 4.82 18.70 10.06
CA ASN A 234 5.18 20.09 9.90
C ASN A 234 4.74 20.65 8.53
N ILE A 235 4.94 19.89 7.46
CA ILE A 235 4.51 20.29 6.11
C ILE A 235 2.98 20.39 6.05
N ALA A 236 2.30 19.39 6.59
CA ALA A 236 0.85 19.33 6.66
C ALA A 236 0.25 20.55 7.39
N ALA A 237 0.83 20.89 8.54
CA ALA A 237 0.39 22.07 9.30
C ALA A 237 0.64 23.37 8.54
N TYR A 238 1.72 23.47 7.75
CA TYR A 238 1.96 24.64 6.90
C TYR A 238 0.93 24.73 5.78
N ALA A 239 0.67 23.63 5.06
CA ALA A 239 -0.33 23.61 3.99
C ALA A 239 -1.74 23.96 4.52
N GLN A 240 -2.09 23.48 5.72
CA GLN A 240 -3.33 23.87 6.43
C GLN A 240 -3.42 25.38 6.72
N GLN A 241 -2.30 26.06 6.96
CA GLN A 241 -2.29 27.51 7.18
C GLN A 241 -2.51 28.29 5.86
N GLN A 242 -2.13 27.71 4.72
CA GLN A 242 -2.22 28.34 3.40
C GLN A 242 -3.56 28.08 2.68
N GLY A 243 -4.34 27.07 3.09
CA GLY A 243 -5.60 26.73 2.45
C GLY A 243 -6.31 25.50 3.04
N ASP A 244 -7.29 24.97 2.29
CA ASP A 244 -8.12 23.84 2.73
C ASP A 244 -7.43 22.48 2.47
N TYR A 245 -6.25 22.30 3.09
CA TYR A 245 -5.54 21.03 3.10
C TYR A 245 -6.00 20.19 4.29
N ASP A 246 -6.46 18.96 4.05
CA ASP A 246 -6.75 18.01 5.13
C ASP A 246 -5.71 16.87 5.10
N PRO A 247 -4.71 16.91 6.00
CA PRO A 247 -3.57 16.02 5.99
C PRO A 247 -3.93 14.61 6.45
N ILE A 248 -3.15 13.63 6.00
CA ILE A 248 -3.19 12.31 6.61
C ILE A 248 -2.67 12.37 8.05
N VAL A 249 -3.39 11.76 8.98
CA VAL A 249 -2.88 11.66 10.35
C VAL A 249 -2.03 10.40 10.48
N LEU A 250 -0.71 10.57 10.59
CA LEU A 250 0.22 9.47 10.84
C LEU A 250 0.25 9.07 12.32
N ARG A 251 0.14 7.76 12.62
CA ARG A 251 0.22 7.18 13.98
C ARG A 251 1.53 7.61 14.63
N GLN A 252 1.46 8.02 15.89
CA GLN A 252 2.68 8.25 16.65
C GLN A 252 3.32 6.90 16.95
N VAL A 253 4.56 6.71 16.52
CA VAL A 253 5.30 5.49 16.82
C VAL A 253 5.62 5.42 18.31
N THR A 254 5.14 4.38 18.99
CA THR A 254 5.38 4.14 20.42
C THR A 254 6.69 3.38 20.66
N GLU A 255 7.04 3.17 21.94
CA GLU A 255 8.22 2.37 22.34
C GLU A 255 8.03 0.86 22.15
N CYS A 256 6.81 0.37 21.92
CA CYS A 256 6.58 -1.04 21.63
C CYS A 256 6.64 -1.35 20.12
N ASP A 257 6.52 -0.35 19.25
CA ASP A 257 6.34 -0.57 17.81
C ASP A 257 7.57 -1.13 17.10
N GLU A 258 7.46 -2.32 16.53
CA GLU A 258 8.45 -2.80 15.58
C GLU A 258 8.32 -2.06 14.25
N ILE A 259 9.44 -1.47 13.81
CA ILE A 259 9.55 -0.71 12.57
C ILE A 259 10.70 -1.31 11.78
N SER A 260 10.37 -1.88 10.63
CA SER A 260 11.31 -2.42 9.65
C SER A 260 11.78 -1.33 8.68
N PRO A 261 12.87 -1.55 7.92
CA PRO A 261 13.26 -0.65 6.83
C PRO A 261 12.16 -0.48 5.76
N ALA A 262 11.37 -1.52 5.50
CA ALA A 262 10.23 -1.48 4.58
C ALA A 262 9.19 -0.44 5.02
N ASP A 263 8.85 -0.42 6.31
CA ASP A 263 7.91 0.55 6.88
C ASP A 263 8.39 2.01 6.69
N VAL A 264 9.70 2.24 6.79
CA VAL A 264 10.29 3.56 6.57
C VAL A 264 10.17 3.95 5.10
N PHE A 265 10.44 3.02 4.19
CA PHE A 265 10.30 3.26 2.75
C PHE A 265 8.85 3.54 2.36
N ASP A 266 7.91 2.75 2.86
CA ASP A 266 6.47 2.97 2.66
C ASP A 266 6.02 4.34 3.13
N LEU A 267 6.47 4.75 4.32
CA LEU A 267 6.16 6.07 4.84
C LEU A 267 6.70 7.17 3.93
N VAL A 268 7.91 7.03 3.38
CA VAL A 268 8.45 7.96 2.39
C VAL A 268 7.58 8.03 1.14
N GLN A 269 7.08 6.90 0.64
CA GLN A 269 6.20 6.85 -0.54
C GLN A 269 4.86 7.55 -0.30
N VAL A 270 4.26 7.32 0.87
CA VAL A 270 3.01 7.99 1.27
C VAL A 270 3.20 9.49 1.40
N ILE A 271 4.25 9.92 2.11
CA ILE A 271 4.59 11.34 2.24
C ILE A 271 4.81 11.95 0.86
N THR A 272 5.52 11.25 -0.03
CA THR A 272 5.76 11.70 -1.40
C THR A 272 4.46 11.91 -2.17
N ALA A 273 3.54 10.96 -2.14
CA ALA A 273 2.27 11.08 -2.85
C ALA A 273 1.42 12.23 -2.32
N GLU A 274 1.38 12.39 -1.00
CA GLU A 274 0.67 13.51 -0.36
C GLU A 274 1.23 14.86 -0.76
N LEU A 275 2.57 15.00 -0.76
CA LEU A 275 3.23 16.23 -1.19
C LEU A 275 3.00 16.50 -2.69
N LYS A 276 3.14 15.49 -3.55
CA LYS A 276 2.91 15.65 -4.99
C LYS A 276 1.48 16.06 -5.31
N ALA A 277 0.50 15.52 -4.59
CA ALA A 277 -0.90 15.87 -4.81
C ALA A 277 -1.21 17.31 -4.36
N GLU A 278 -0.49 17.84 -3.38
CA GLU A 278 -0.72 19.18 -2.83
C GLU A 278 0.02 20.27 -3.62
N ILE A 279 1.32 20.10 -3.83
CA ILE A 279 2.18 21.14 -4.41
C ILE A 279 2.65 20.82 -5.84
N GLY A 280 2.15 19.72 -6.41
CA GLY A 280 2.58 19.19 -7.71
C GLY A 280 3.92 18.45 -7.65
N GLU A 281 4.37 17.96 -8.79
CA GLU A 281 5.67 17.29 -8.89
C GLU A 281 6.81 18.33 -8.84
N LYS A 282 7.69 18.17 -7.83
CA LYS A 282 8.89 18.99 -7.66
C LYS A 282 10.13 18.17 -7.95
N THR A 283 11.14 18.82 -8.52
CA THR A 283 12.44 18.22 -8.83
C THR A 283 13.55 18.94 -8.08
N LEU A 284 14.66 18.25 -7.86
CA LEU A 284 15.84 18.87 -7.25
C LEU A 284 16.34 20.02 -8.10
N MET A 285 16.70 21.13 -7.44
CA MET A 285 17.44 22.19 -8.10
C MET A 285 18.76 21.65 -8.66
N PRO A 286 19.24 22.14 -9.82
CA PRO A 286 20.44 21.62 -10.48
C PRO A 286 21.66 21.54 -9.55
N ASP A 287 21.89 22.56 -8.73
CA ASP A 287 23.03 22.59 -7.80
C ASP A 287 22.92 21.55 -6.68
N THR A 288 21.71 21.32 -6.17
CA THR A 288 21.45 20.30 -5.16
C THR A 288 21.60 18.90 -5.76
N ALA A 289 21.14 18.69 -6.99
CA ALA A 289 21.31 17.43 -7.72
C ALA A 289 22.79 17.11 -7.99
N ALA A 290 23.59 18.10 -8.39
CA ALA A 290 25.03 17.94 -8.60
C ALA A 290 25.79 17.64 -7.29
N ARG A 291 25.32 18.18 -6.16
CA ARG A 291 25.87 17.84 -4.83
C ARG A 291 25.49 16.43 -4.41
N TYR A 292 24.25 16.00 -4.66
CA TYR A 292 23.82 14.63 -4.38
C TYR A 292 24.61 13.61 -5.20
N ALA A 293 24.83 13.86 -6.50
CA ALA A 293 25.61 12.97 -7.36
C ALA A 293 27.02 12.72 -6.80
N ARG A 294 27.73 13.79 -6.43
CA ARG A 294 29.04 13.70 -5.78
C ARG A 294 28.99 12.95 -4.45
N TRP A 295 28.01 13.26 -3.61
CA TRP A 295 27.86 12.55 -2.33
C TRP A 295 27.61 11.05 -2.53
N LYS A 296 26.79 10.68 -3.52
CA LYS A 296 26.48 9.28 -3.87
C LYS A 296 27.72 8.51 -4.35
N GLU A 297 28.59 9.16 -5.12
CA GLU A 297 29.88 8.59 -5.55
C GLU A 297 30.82 8.35 -4.36
N GLU A 298 30.81 9.24 -3.37
CA GLU A 298 31.67 9.14 -2.17
C GLU A 298 31.16 8.11 -1.13
N HIS A 299 29.88 7.69 -1.21
CA HIS A 299 29.22 6.87 -0.19
C HIS A 299 28.62 5.58 -0.79
N GLU A 300 29.49 4.64 -1.17
CA GLU A 300 29.10 3.33 -1.71
C GLU A 300 28.13 2.57 -0.78
N ASN A 301 28.28 2.73 0.55
CA ASN A 301 27.45 2.08 1.55
C ASN A 301 26.59 3.07 2.35
N VAL A 302 25.33 3.21 1.96
CA VAL A 302 24.36 4.02 2.69
C VAL A 302 23.79 3.23 3.87
N VAL A 303 24.06 3.68 5.10
CA VAL A 303 23.51 3.11 6.36
C VAL A 303 22.33 3.95 6.92
N PRO A 304 21.51 3.40 7.84
CA PRO A 304 20.38 4.13 8.46
C PRO A 304 20.76 5.49 9.05
N GLY A 305 21.98 5.61 9.58
CA GLY A 305 22.51 6.87 10.11
C GLY A 305 22.57 8.02 9.10
N HIS A 306 22.77 7.75 7.81
CA HIS A 306 22.72 8.79 6.78
C HIS A 306 21.29 9.28 6.56
N VAL A 307 20.34 8.36 6.46
CA VAL A 307 18.90 8.66 6.30
C VAL A 307 18.39 9.49 7.46
N PHE A 308 18.69 9.07 8.69
CA PHE A 308 18.29 9.79 9.89
C PHE A 308 18.77 11.25 9.85
N ARG A 309 20.01 11.48 9.43
CA ARG A 309 20.59 12.82 9.44
C ARG A 309 20.03 13.72 8.34
N LEU A 310 19.80 13.19 7.14
CA LEU A 310 19.01 13.88 6.10
C LEU A 310 17.64 14.28 6.66
N MET A 311 16.97 13.38 7.35
CA MET A 311 15.66 13.64 7.95
C MET A 311 15.70 14.67 9.08
N GLN A 312 16.78 14.75 9.85
CA GLN A 312 16.96 15.77 10.88
C GLN A 312 16.99 17.17 10.26
N TYR A 313 17.64 17.32 9.11
CA TYR A 313 17.68 18.60 8.41
C TYR A 313 16.31 18.99 7.86
N ASN A 314 15.60 18.05 7.22
CA ASN A 314 14.23 18.30 6.76
C ASN A 314 13.31 18.68 7.94
N TYR A 315 13.50 18.06 9.11
CA TYR A 315 12.76 18.42 10.32
C TYR A 315 13.08 19.83 10.82
N ILE A 316 14.35 20.21 10.86
CA ILE A 316 14.76 21.56 11.27
C ILE A 316 14.20 22.60 10.31
N LEU A 317 14.29 22.37 9.00
CA LEU A 317 13.78 23.26 7.98
C LEU A 317 12.26 23.43 8.09
N THR A 318 11.52 22.33 8.11
CA THR A 318 10.05 22.37 8.24
C THR A 318 9.59 22.99 9.56
N LYS A 319 10.36 22.85 10.64
CA LYS A 319 10.08 23.54 11.91
C LYS A 319 10.32 25.06 11.82
N LYS A 320 11.28 25.53 11.02
CA LYS A 320 11.47 26.95 10.76
C LYS A 320 10.30 27.51 9.96
N ILE A 321 9.82 26.75 8.97
CA ILE A 321 8.65 27.08 8.13
C ILE A 321 7.43 27.39 9.00
N LEU A 322 7.11 26.53 9.96
CA LEU A 322 5.96 26.73 10.85
C LEU A 322 6.05 27.90 11.83
N LYS A 323 7.23 28.51 12.00
CA LYS A 323 7.43 29.60 12.98
C LYS A 323 7.32 30.99 12.37
N LYS A 324 7.23 31.08 11.05
CA LYS A 324 7.07 32.35 10.34
C LYS A 324 5.61 32.80 10.39
#